data_AF-A0A398B1Z6-F1
#
_entry.id   AF-A0A398B1Z6-F1
#
_cell.length_a   1.000
_cell.length_b   1.000
_cell.length_c   1.000
_cell.angle_alpha   90.00
_cell.angle_beta   90.00
_cell.angle_gamma   90.00
#
_symmetry.space_group_name_H-M   'P 1'
#
loop_
_entity.id
_entity.type
_entity.pdbx_description
1 polymer ?
#
loop_
_entity_poly.entity_id
_entity_poly.type
_entity_poly.pdbx_seq_one_letter_code
_entity_poly.pdbx_strand_id
1 'polypeptide(L)'
;MAIEKKSVQYAGLLNERGFTLAEMLLALTVFFVIMSMLPAGLNTVLKDGFSARRIQGFEWKVFNSQMKRELREAELVTVKKEKLIVQKGSNIILYEKYGNSIRRRVNYAGHEVMLQNVSQMKFSAAENGVGIYVKDGWDKEYSSNVRSFITLEVRE
;
A
#
# COMPACT_ATOMS: atom_id res chain seq x y z
N MET A 1 -36.22 -42.58 -68.98
CA MET A 1 -34.95 -43.01 -68.35
C MET A 1 -34.66 -42.01 -67.23
N ALA A 2 -34.95 -42.36 -65.98
CA ALA A 2 -34.78 -41.49 -64.83
C ALA A 2 -33.42 -41.77 -64.18
N ILE A 3 -32.63 -40.73 -63.91
CA ILE A 3 -31.34 -40.84 -63.22
C ILE A 3 -31.59 -40.57 -61.74
N GLU A 4 -31.40 -41.60 -60.92
CA GLU A 4 -31.62 -41.58 -59.48
C GLU A 4 -30.47 -40.84 -58.76
N LYS A 5 -30.82 -39.81 -57.98
CA LYS A 5 -29.86 -38.95 -57.27
C LYS A 5 -29.45 -39.63 -55.96
N LYS A 6 -28.22 -40.17 -55.89
CA LYS A 6 -27.68 -40.79 -54.68
C LYS A 6 -27.34 -39.72 -53.63
N SER A 7 -28.05 -39.69 -52.50
CA SER A 7 -27.77 -38.80 -51.38
C SER A 7 -26.50 -39.26 -50.64
N VAL A 8 -25.48 -38.41 -50.60
CA VAL A 8 -24.28 -38.63 -49.78
C VAL A 8 -24.66 -38.36 -48.32
N GLN A 9 -24.77 -39.41 -47.51
CA GLN A 9 -24.98 -39.29 -46.07
C GLN A 9 -23.64 -38.92 -45.39
N TYR A 10 -23.53 -37.67 -44.92
CA TYR A 10 -22.51 -37.27 -43.95
C TYR A 10 -23.14 -37.31 -42.56
N ALA A 11 -22.99 -38.43 -41.85
CA ALA A 11 -23.24 -38.51 -40.41
C ALA A 11 -22.50 -39.72 -39.84
N GLY A 12 -21.17 -39.66 -39.82
CA GLY A 12 -20.41 -40.50 -38.91
C GLY A 12 -20.72 -40.03 -37.48
N LEU A 13 -21.49 -40.83 -36.75
CA LEU A 13 -21.87 -40.60 -35.36
C LEU A 13 -20.62 -40.26 -34.52
N LEU A 14 -20.63 -39.09 -33.88
CA LEU A 14 -19.80 -38.87 -32.69
C LEU A 14 -20.29 -39.88 -31.63
N ASN A 15 -19.41 -40.81 -31.28
CA ASN A 15 -19.70 -41.85 -30.31
C ASN A 15 -19.59 -41.26 -28.90
N GLU A 16 -20.70 -40.77 -28.35
CA GLU A 16 -20.80 -40.18 -27.00
C GLU A 16 -20.70 -41.21 -25.85
N ARG A 17 -20.29 -42.46 -26.13
CA ARG A 17 -20.06 -43.51 -25.12
C ARG A 17 -18.79 -43.29 -24.28
N GLY A 18 -18.03 -42.23 -24.57
CA GLY A 18 -16.87 -41.81 -23.79
C GLY A 18 -17.23 -41.15 -22.46
N PHE A 19 -18.42 -40.54 -22.34
CA PHE A 19 -18.84 -39.84 -21.11
C PHE A 19 -19.19 -40.83 -19.98
N THR A 20 -18.17 -41.43 -19.38
CA THR A 20 -18.32 -42.31 -18.22
C THR A 20 -18.18 -41.51 -16.93
N LEU A 21 -18.95 -41.87 -15.91
CA LEU A 21 -18.83 -41.28 -14.57
C LEU A 21 -17.39 -41.42 -14.02
N ALA A 22 -16.69 -42.49 -14.41
CA ALA A 22 -15.29 -42.71 -14.06
C ALA A 22 -14.34 -41.65 -14.65
N GLU A 23 -14.54 -41.25 -15.91
CA GLU A 23 -13.73 -40.19 -16.54
C GLU A 23 -13.98 -38.83 -15.86
N MET A 24 -15.23 -38.52 -15.51
CA MET A 24 -15.57 -37.32 -14.77
C MET A 24 -14.96 -37.30 -13.36
N LEU A 25 -14.94 -38.44 -12.66
CA LEU A 25 -14.27 -38.56 -11.36
C LEU A 25 -12.75 -38.40 -11.49
N LEU A 26 -12.15 -38.93 -12.56
CA LEU A 26 -10.72 -38.77 -12.82
C LEU A 26 -10.38 -37.30 -13.10
N ALA A 27 -11.15 -36.63 -13.96
CA ALA A 27 -10.98 -35.21 -14.26
C ALA A 27 -11.16 -34.35 -12.99
N LEU A 28 -12.15 -34.67 -12.15
CA LEU A 28 -12.37 -33.99 -10.87
C LEU A 28 -11.21 -34.22 -9.88
N THR A 29 -10.65 -35.44 -9.86
CA THR A 29 -9.50 -35.76 -9.01
C THR A 29 -8.26 -34.96 -9.45
N VAL A 30 -7.98 -34.91 -10.75
CA VAL A 30 -6.88 -34.09 -11.30
C VAL A 30 -7.11 -32.61 -11.00
N PHE A 31 -8.34 -32.12 -11.13
CA PHE A 31 -8.70 -30.75 -10.76
C PHE A 31 -8.43 -30.47 -9.28
N PHE A 32 -8.83 -31.35 -8.36
CA PHE A 32 -8.56 -31.15 -6.93
C PHE A 32 -7.07 -31.20 -6.59
N VAL A 33 -6.29 -32.06 -7.26
CA VAL A 33 -4.83 -32.07 -7.10
C VAL A 33 -4.24 -30.71 -7.51
N ILE A 34 -4.64 -30.17 -8.66
CA ILE A 34 -4.19 -28.84 -9.12
C ILE A 34 -4.64 -27.74 -8.14
N MET A 35 -5.91 -27.76 -7.72
CA MET A 35 -6.45 -26.79 -6.77
C MET A 35 -5.74 -26.85 -5.41
N SER A 36 -5.32 -28.04 -4.95
CA SER A 36 -4.59 -28.21 -3.69
C SER A 36 -3.22 -27.52 -3.68
N MET A 37 -2.63 -27.28 -4.85
CA MET A 37 -1.35 -26.59 -4.98
C MET A 37 -1.49 -25.06 -4.98
N LEU A 38 -2.70 -24.52 -5.21
CA LEU A 38 -2.94 -23.06 -5.24
C LEU A 38 -2.66 -22.37 -3.90
N PRO A 39 -3.11 -22.88 -2.73
CA PRO A 39 -2.82 -22.24 -1.44
C PRO A 39 -1.31 -22.16 -1.15
N ALA A 40 -0.53 -23.16 -1.57
CA ALA A 40 0.92 -23.14 -1.38
C ALA A 40 1.58 -22.03 -2.23
N GLY A 41 1.20 -21.91 -3.51
CA GLY A 41 1.69 -20.86 -4.40
C GLY A 41 1.27 -19.45 -3.95
N LEU A 42 0.02 -19.27 -3.53
CA LEU A 42 -0.49 -18.00 -3.03
C LEU A 42 0.18 -17.59 -1.72
N ASN A 43 0.42 -18.53 -0.80
CA ASN A 43 1.11 -18.22 0.45
C ASN A 43 2.52 -17.69 0.22
N THR A 44 3.27 -18.20 -0.75
CA THR A 44 4.62 -17.69 -1.05
C THR A 44 4.57 -16.25 -1.57
N VAL A 45 3.63 -15.94 -2.47
CA VAL A 45 3.49 -14.58 -3.02
C VAL A 45 2.99 -13.58 -1.96
N LEU A 46 2.10 -14.02 -1.06
CA LEU A 46 1.47 -13.15 -0.06
C LEU A 46 2.28 -13.00 1.24
N LYS A 47 3.11 -13.97 1.60
CA LYS A 47 3.93 -13.93 2.84
C LYS A 47 5.17 -13.04 2.72
N ASP A 48 5.55 -12.64 1.51
CA ASP A 48 6.74 -11.83 1.35
C ASP A 48 6.50 -10.38 1.78
N GLY A 49 7.02 -10.04 2.97
CA GLY A 49 7.18 -8.67 3.48
C GLY A 49 7.98 -7.74 2.55
N PHE A 50 8.48 -8.25 1.42
CA PHE A 50 8.99 -7.46 0.30
C PHE A 50 7.95 -6.46 -0.22
N SER A 51 6.67 -6.86 -0.29
CA SER A 51 5.58 -5.94 -0.65
C SER A 51 5.41 -4.86 0.42
N ALA A 52 5.42 -5.21 1.71
CA ALA A 52 5.31 -4.25 2.81
C ALA A 52 6.48 -3.24 2.82
N ARG A 53 7.72 -3.69 2.63
CA ARG A 53 8.90 -2.82 2.53
C ARG A 53 8.83 -1.89 1.30
N ARG A 54 8.30 -2.38 0.17
CA ARG A 54 8.09 -1.56 -1.03
C ARG A 54 7.02 -0.50 -0.78
N ILE A 55 5.90 -0.88 -0.15
CA ILE A 55 4.81 0.03 0.22
C ILE A 55 5.30 1.11 1.18
N GLN A 56 6.12 0.76 2.18
CA GLN A 56 6.72 1.72 3.13
C GLN A 56 7.44 2.88 2.43
N GLY A 57 8.20 2.58 1.37
CA GLY A 57 8.89 3.62 0.59
C GLY A 57 7.95 4.55 -0.16
N PHE A 58 6.77 4.06 -0.57
CA PHE A 58 5.72 4.90 -1.17
C PHE A 58 5.00 5.73 -0.11
N GLU A 59 4.64 5.14 1.04
CA GLU A 59 4.04 5.87 2.17
C GLU A 59 4.93 7.04 2.59
N TRP A 60 6.25 6.83 2.71
CA TRP A 60 7.20 7.90 2.99
C TRP A 60 7.14 9.05 1.98
N LYS A 61 7.06 8.74 0.68
CA LYS A 61 6.97 9.76 -0.37
C LYS A 61 5.67 10.57 -0.25
N VAL A 62 4.55 9.89 0.00
CA VAL A 62 3.24 10.53 0.19
C VAL A 62 3.27 11.42 1.43
N PHE A 63 3.74 10.90 2.56
CA PHE A 63 3.92 11.66 3.80
C PHE A 63 4.76 12.93 3.57
N ASN A 64 5.92 12.80 2.92
CA ASN A 64 6.79 13.95 2.65
C ASN A 64 6.13 14.98 1.72
N SER A 65 5.36 14.53 0.72
CA SER A 65 4.59 15.42 -0.16
C SER A 65 3.51 16.19 0.62
N GLN A 66 2.78 15.51 1.50
CA GLN A 66 1.76 16.14 2.33
C GLN A 66 2.37 17.13 3.34
N MET A 67 3.46 16.74 4.01
CA MET A 67 4.21 17.62 4.91
C MET A 67 4.71 18.88 4.21
N LYS A 68 5.22 18.75 2.98
CA LYS A 68 5.63 19.89 2.15
C LYS A 68 4.48 20.83 1.86
N ARG A 69 3.29 20.30 1.55
CA ARG A 69 2.11 21.12 1.29
C ARG A 69 1.67 21.84 2.57
N GLU A 70 1.60 21.15 3.69
CA GLU A 70 1.19 21.76 4.95
C GLU A 70 2.16 22.83 5.44
N LEU A 71 3.47 22.58 5.39
CA LEU A 71 4.46 23.56 5.84
C LEU A 71 4.51 24.81 4.95
N ARG A 72 4.07 24.75 3.69
CA ARG A 72 3.93 25.96 2.84
C ARG A 72 2.76 26.85 3.26
N GLU A 73 1.72 26.24 3.83
CA GLU A 73 0.52 26.93 4.27
C GLU A 73 0.56 27.22 5.78
N ALA A 74 1.67 26.89 6.44
CA ALA A 74 1.87 27.11 7.87
C ALA A 74 2.32 28.55 8.13
N GLU A 75 1.84 29.11 9.22
CA GLU A 75 2.27 30.43 9.71
C GLU A 75 3.36 30.27 10.77
N LEU A 76 3.15 29.33 11.70
CA LEU A 76 4.08 29.02 12.78
C LEU A 76 4.29 27.51 12.87
N VAL A 77 5.54 27.12 13.08
CA VAL A 77 5.90 25.71 13.28
C VAL A 77 6.70 25.59 14.57
N THR A 78 6.23 24.73 15.48
CA THR A 78 6.94 24.40 16.71
C THR A 78 7.44 22.96 16.64
N VAL A 79 8.75 22.81 16.72
CA VAL A 79 9.44 21.52 16.60
C VAL A 79 9.83 21.02 17.99
N LYS A 80 9.27 19.88 18.39
CA LYS A 80 9.73 19.12 19.56
C LYS A 80 10.34 17.81 19.10
N LYS A 81 11.25 17.22 19.89
CA LYS A 81 11.99 15.99 19.53
C LYS A 81 11.16 14.92 18.80
N GLU A 82 9.96 14.60 19.30
CA GLU A 82 9.08 13.57 18.72
C GLU A 82 7.70 14.10 18.30
N LYS A 83 7.51 15.42 18.31
CA LYS A 83 6.23 16.05 17.97
C LYS A 83 6.46 17.29 17.13
N LEU A 84 5.65 17.46 16.09
CA LEU A 84 5.63 18.66 15.28
C LEU A 84 4.26 19.30 15.39
N ILE A 85 4.24 20.56 15.75
CA ILE A 85 3.01 21.36 15.86
C ILE A 85 3.06 22.41 14.75
N VAL A 86 2.06 22.41 13.89
CA VAL A 86 1.93 23.31 12.76
C VAL A 86 0.67 24.14 12.98
N GLN A 87 0.80 25.46 13.01
CA GLN A 87 -0.34 26.37 13.09
C GLN A 87 -0.64 26.94 11.71
N LYS A 88 -1.92 26.86 11.33
CA LYS A 88 -2.45 27.38 10.07
C LYS A 88 -3.75 28.12 10.37
N GLY A 89 -3.70 29.45 10.37
CA GLY A 89 -4.80 30.30 10.85
C GLY A 89 -5.25 29.88 12.25
N SER A 90 -6.54 29.53 12.39
CA SER A 90 -7.12 29.07 13.66
C SER A 90 -6.89 27.59 13.97
N ASN A 91 -6.31 26.81 13.04
CA ASN A 91 -6.17 25.37 13.19
C ASN A 91 -4.76 24.99 13.68
N ILE A 92 -4.72 24.06 14.63
CA ILE A 92 -3.50 23.46 15.15
C ILE A 92 -3.40 22.02 14.65
N ILE A 93 -2.40 21.75 13.82
CA ILE A 93 -2.12 20.41 13.30
C ILE A 93 -0.97 19.81 14.10
N LEU A 94 -1.20 18.64 14.68
CA LEU A 94 -0.24 17.92 15.50
C LEU A 94 0.18 16.64 14.79
N TYR A 95 1.49 16.47 14.65
CA TYR A 95 2.13 15.22 14.25
C TYR A 95 2.86 14.63 15.44
N GLU A 96 2.58 13.37 15.73
CA GLU A 96 3.24 12.65 16.82
C GLU A 96 3.34 11.16 16.50
N LYS A 97 4.34 10.52 17.08
CA LYS A 97 4.41 9.06 17.09
C LYS A 97 3.31 8.50 17.99
N TYR A 98 2.53 7.55 17.48
CA TYR A 98 1.51 6.81 18.19
C TYR A 98 1.68 5.31 17.93
N GLY A 99 2.17 4.57 18.94
CA GLY A 99 2.57 3.17 18.77
C GLY A 99 3.68 3.03 17.73
N ASN A 100 3.44 2.22 16.70
CA ASN A 100 4.36 2.03 15.57
C ASN A 100 3.97 2.88 14.34
N SER A 101 3.28 3.99 14.54
CA SER A 101 2.80 4.84 13.45
C SER A 101 3.01 6.31 13.73
N ILE A 102 3.07 7.12 12.67
CA ILE A 102 2.98 8.58 12.76
C ILE A 102 1.52 8.96 12.56
N ARG A 103 0.97 9.69 13.51
CA ARG A 103 -0.41 10.16 13.48
C ARG A 103 -0.48 11.67 13.34
N ARG A 104 -1.42 12.12 12.52
CA ARG A 104 -1.86 13.51 12.41
C ARG A 104 -3.19 13.72 13.13
N ARG A 105 -3.32 14.85 13.82
CA ARG A 105 -4.55 15.34 14.44
C ARG A 105 -4.74 16.82 14.13
N VAL A 106 -5.98 17.25 13.93
CA VAL A 106 -6.32 18.67 13.72
C VAL A 106 -7.15 19.12 14.90
N ASN A 107 -6.73 20.21 15.56
CA ASN A 107 -7.34 20.74 16.77
C ASN A 107 -7.50 19.66 17.85
N TYR A 108 -6.49 18.78 17.99
CA TYR A 108 -6.48 17.61 18.88
C TYR A 108 -7.58 16.56 18.62
N ALA A 109 -8.40 16.75 17.58
CA ALA A 109 -9.43 15.85 17.13
C ALA A 109 -8.97 15.04 15.90
N GLY A 110 -9.69 13.95 15.63
CA GLY A 110 -9.38 13.02 14.56
C GLY A 110 -8.23 12.05 14.86
N HIS A 111 -8.02 11.14 13.91
CA HIS A 111 -6.99 10.12 13.93
C HIS A 111 -6.63 9.74 12.49
N GLU A 112 -5.64 10.41 11.91
CA GLU A 112 -5.16 10.10 10.56
C GLU A 112 -3.76 9.48 10.67
N VAL A 113 -3.61 8.23 10.25
CA VAL A 113 -2.32 7.55 10.23
C VAL A 113 -1.60 7.90 8.93
N MET A 114 -0.43 8.54 9.07
CA MET A 114 0.34 9.09 7.96
C MET A 114 1.45 8.17 7.47
N LEU A 115 2.05 7.41 8.38
CA LEU A 115 3.11 6.46 8.09
C LEU A 115 3.05 5.32 9.09
N GLN A 116 3.08 4.08 8.61
CA GLN A 116 3.05 2.90 9.46
C GLN A 116 4.47 2.34 9.67
N ASN A 117 4.60 1.32 10.52
CA ASN A 117 5.85 0.61 10.80
C ASN A 117 7.03 1.51 11.18
N VAL A 118 6.77 2.57 11.95
CA VAL A 118 7.78 3.53 12.41
C VAL A 118 8.33 3.11 13.77
N SER A 119 9.62 2.77 13.80
CA SER A 119 10.34 2.45 15.03
C SER A 119 10.84 3.70 15.74
N GLN A 120 11.31 4.71 14.99
CA GLN A 120 11.78 5.97 15.55
C GLN A 120 11.40 7.15 14.66
N MET A 121 11.14 8.28 15.30
CA MET A 121 10.82 9.54 14.64
C MET A 121 11.55 10.67 15.35
N LYS A 122 12.17 11.57 14.59
CA LYS A 122 12.77 12.80 15.11
C LYS A 122 12.45 13.96 14.19
N PHE A 123 12.11 15.08 14.80
CA PHE A 123 12.02 16.36 14.13
C PHE A 123 13.15 17.28 14.60
N SER A 124 13.67 18.08 13.68
CA SER A 124 14.67 19.11 13.97
C SER A 124 14.29 20.42 13.29
N ALA A 125 14.50 21.54 13.97
CA ALA A 125 14.41 22.84 13.33
C ALA A 125 15.51 22.96 12.27
N ALA A 126 15.18 23.56 11.12
CA ALA A 126 16.13 23.90 10.08
C ALA A 126 15.87 25.35 9.63
N GLU A 127 16.85 25.96 8.96
CA GLU A 127 16.68 27.31 8.43
C GLU A 127 15.48 27.35 7.45
N ASN A 128 14.45 28.11 7.85
CA ASN A 128 13.18 28.22 7.14
C ASN A 128 12.51 26.87 6.81
N GLY A 129 12.59 25.90 7.73
CA GLY A 129 12.07 24.58 7.50
C GLY A 129 12.16 23.61 8.68
N VAL A 130 11.85 22.36 8.39
CA VAL A 130 11.86 21.25 9.35
C VAL A 130 12.61 20.07 8.75
N GLY A 131 13.58 19.56 9.50
CA GLY A 131 14.21 18.26 9.25
C GLY A 131 13.36 17.14 9.85
N ILE A 132 13.09 16.11 9.05
CA ILE A 132 12.31 14.95 9.46
C ILE A 132 13.18 13.71 9.28
N TYR A 133 13.38 12.97 10.36
CA TYR A 133 14.06 11.68 10.36
C TYR A 133 13.11 10.60 10.87
N VAL A 134 13.03 9.50 10.13
CA VAL A 134 12.20 8.34 10.45
C VAL A 134 13.02 7.07 10.25
N LYS A 135 12.93 6.17 11.22
CA LYS A 135 13.43 4.80 11.10
C LYS A 135 12.25 3.84 11.08
N ASP A 136 12.22 2.93 10.13
CA ASP A 136 11.17 1.92 10.05
C ASP A 136 11.48 0.68 10.92
N GLY A 137 10.54 -0.27 10.97
CA GLY A 137 10.70 -1.54 11.68
C GLY A 137 11.70 -2.51 11.03
N TRP A 138 12.19 -2.22 9.82
CA TRP A 138 13.18 -3.01 9.09
C TRP A 138 14.57 -2.36 9.10
N ASP A 139 14.82 -1.46 10.06
CA ASP A 139 16.07 -0.73 10.25
C ASP A 139 16.42 0.24 9.11
N LYS A 140 15.50 0.49 8.18
CA LYS A 140 15.73 1.43 7.08
C LYS A 140 15.39 2.85 7.51
N GLU A 141 16.30 3.74 7.20
CA GLU A 141 16.22 5.14 7.56
C GLU A 141 15.73 5.99 6.39
N TYR A 142 14.87 6.95 6.73
CA TYR A 142 14.35 7.94 5.82
C TYR A 142 14.59 9.31 6.44
N SER A 143 15.19 10.21 5.67
CA SER A 143 15.41 11.59 6.06
C SER A 143 14.94 12.52 4.95
N SER A 144 14.27 13.61 5.33
CA SER A 144 13.98 14.70 4.42
C SER A 144 14.01 16.02 5.15
N ASN A 145 14.56 17.02 4.49
CA ASN A 145 14.39 18.41 4.87
C ASN A 145 13.24 19.00 4.06
N VAL A 146 12.29 19.60 4.77
CA VAL A 146 11.18 20.33 4.16
C VAL A 146 11.38 21.81 4.43
N ARG A 147 11.54 22.59 3.38
CA ARG A 147 11.70 24.04 3.45
C ARG A 147 10.45 24.73 2.93
N SER A 148 10.09 25.87 3.53
CA SER A 148 9.11 26.78 2.95
C SER A 148 9.80 27.83 2.10
N PHE A 149 9.04 28.38 1.16
CA PHE A 149 9.47 29.51 0.33
C PHE A 149 9.10 30.86 0.96
N ILE A 150 8.20 30.85 1.95
CA ILE A 150 7.79 32.01 2.74
C ILE A 150 8.51 31.90 4.09
N THR A 151 8.83 33.03 4.73
CA THR A 151 9.42 33.06 6.08
C THR A 151 8.51 32.32 7.06
N LEU A 152 8.93 31.13 7.47
CA LEU A 152 8.33 30.36 8.55
C LEU A 152 9.02 30.74 9.85
N GLU A 153 8.22 31.11 10.84
CA GLU A 153 8.71 31.17 12.21
C GLU A 153 8.82 29.74 12.75
N VAL A 154 10.05 29.31 13.03
CA VAL A 154 10.36 28.00 13.59
C VAL A 154 10.77 28.17 15.04
N ARG A 155 10.04 27.57 15.97
CA ARG A 155 10.34 27.56 17.40
C ARG A 155 10.75 26.16 17.86
N GLU A 156 11.76 26.08 18.72
CA GLU A 156 12.21 24.85 19.40
C GLU A 156 11.47 24.58 20.72
#